data_AF-A0A1J5MZ79-F1
#
_entry.id   AF-A0A1J5MZ79-F1
#
_cell.length_a   1.000
_cell.length_b   1.000
_cell.length_c   1.000
_cell.angle_alpha   90.00
_cell.angle_beta   90.00
_cell.angle_gamma   90.00
#
_symmetry.space_group_name_H-M   'P 1'
#
loop_
_entity.id
_entity.type
_entity.pdbx_description
1 polymer ?
#
loop_
_entity_poly.entity_id
_entity_poly.type
_entity_poly.pdbx_seq_one_letter_code
_entity_poly.pdbx_strand_id
1 'polypeptide(L)'
;MAQSIPKDGYDRLRNVAFWHWEYQRRNPEYRRWCEVIERYILYFDDIGEWEYLCSEEFAHKLKEYYSDPQYDDAIMDNPYCRHLEDEHGKEARRAFIKWSLLGFQFDRKFKRIFRDPSIGMDTEEYFSKTLENLSKSLTEEPVSFEVESLADMTAMLKMHHDWIVQIDGNAPSHVLVFGEADATVPINPNVSLDRLAKIGHEVQVLNMLHKALFEEHGEQVLDEATPNAAYQLSIAGKHINNSDLVRLAVLWMWDRAFEANPDDLDAGFMDAYEQVTAKIEEAGMGGEKPFSQFLSRRKRIQGYFSATDRCIKDMYVFNLND
;
A
#
# COMPACT_ATOMS: atom_id res chain seq x y z
N MET A 1 29.87 12.82 13.97
CA MET A 1 28.44 12.53 14.22
C MET A 1 28.14 11.21 13.57
N ALA A 2 27.93 10.17 14.37
CA ALA A 2 27.62 8.84 13.86
C ALA A 2 26.24 8.90 13.18
N GLN A 3 26.20 8.57 11.89
CA GLN A 3 24.93 8.29 11.22
C GLN A 3 24.28 7.13 11.96
N SER A 4 23.08 7.34 12.52
CA SER A 4 22.31 6.24 13.07
C SER A 4 21.98 5.27 11.94
N ILE A 5 22.64 4.12 11.97
CA ILE A 5 22.29 2.94 11.17
C ILE A 5 20.81 2.67 11.46
N PRO A 6 19.93 2.53 10.45
CA PRO A 6 18.52 2.30 10.72
C PRO A 6 18.35 1.07 11.61
N LYS A 7 17.55 1.25 12.66
CA LYS A 7 16.92 0.19 13.45
C LYS A 7 16.11 -0.72 12.51
N ASP A 8 15.82 -1.92 13.02
CA ASP A 8 15.35 -3.16 12.39
C ASP A 8 14.62 -3.08 11.03
N GLY A 9 14.75 -4.12 10.18
CA GLY A 9 14.08 -4.20 8.88
C GLY A 9 12.55 -4.03 8.95
N TYR A 10 11.97 -4.27 10.13
CA TYR A 10 10.58 -3.99 10.43
C TYR A 10 10.21 -2.49 10.32
N ASP A 11 10.98 -1.58 10.91
CA ASP A 11 10.70 -0.13 10.86
C ASP A 11 10.70 0.37 9.40
N ARG A 12 11.63 -0.16 8.60
CA ARG A 12 11.70 0.14 7.17
C ARG A 12 10.49 -0.39 6.42
N LEU A 13 10.03 -1.60 6.74
CA LEU A 13 8.81 -2.18 6.15
C LEU A 13 7.60 -1.30 6.42
N ARG A 14 7.45 -0.82 7.66
CA ARG A 14 6.39 0.12 8.07
C ARG A 14 6.47 1.44 7.29
N ASN A 15 7.67 1.97 7.08
CA ASN A 15 7.86 3.18 6.29
C ASN A 15 7.52 3.01 4.80
N VAL A 16 7.94 1.90 4.18
CA VAL A 16 7.61 1.63 2.77
C VAL A 16 6.10 1.46 2.61
N ALA A 17 5.46 0.72 3.52
CA ALA A 17 4.02 0.50 3.50
C ALA A 17 3.22 1.80 3.69
N PHE A 18 3.72 2.74 4.50
CA PHE A 18 3.17 4.10 4.62
C PHE A 18 3.15 4.82 3.26
N TRP A 19 4.30 4.91 2.60
CA TRP A 19 4.38 5.60 1.30
C TRP A 19 3.59 4.89 0.20
N HIS A 20 3.56 3.56 0.20
CA HIS A 20 2.75 2.77 -0.73
C HIS A 20 1.27 3.16 -0.58
N TRP A 21 0.76 3.24 0.65
CA TRP A 21 -0.61 3.66 0.89
C TRP A 21 -0.88 5.09 0.42
N GLU A 22 0.01 6.03 0.77
CA GLU A 22 -0.16 7.44 0.39
C GLU A 22 -0.18 7.65 -1.14
N TYR A 23 0.55 6.83 -1.90
CA TYR A 23 0.49 6.84 -3.37
C TYR A 23 -0.77 6.16 -3.90
N GLN A 24 -1.11 4.99 -3.37
CA GLN A 24 -2.28 4.23 -3.80
C GLN A 24 -3.59 5.03 -3.61
N ARG A 25 -3.78 5.69 -2.46
CA ARG A 25 -5.00 6.47 -2.17
C ARG A 25 -5.19 7.71 -3.05
N ARG A 26 -4.11 8.17 -3.71
CA ARG A 26 -4.13 9.30 -4.65
C ARG A 26 -4.33 8.87 -6.10
N ASN A 27 -4.23 7.57 -6.38
CA ASN A 27 -4.44 7.05 -7.72
C ASN A 27 -5.90 7.30 -8.17
N PRO A 28 -6.14 7.94 -9.35
CA PRO A 28 -7.49 8.23 -9.83
C PRO A 28 -8.35 6.97 -10.06
N GLU A 29 -7.73 5.86 -10.46
CA GLU A 29 -8.44 4.61 -10.63
C GLU A 29 -8.87 4.05 -9.27
N TYR A 30 -7.98 4.02 -8.28
CA TYR A 30 -8.33 3.61 -6.91
C TYR A 30 -9.53 4.39 -6.36
N ARG A 31 -9.49 5.73 -6.48
CA ARG A 31 -10.59 6.61 -6.04
C ARG A 31 -11.91 6.30 -6.75
N ARG A 32 -11.87 6.10 -8.07
CA ARG A 32 -13.08 5.74 -8.84
C ARG A 32 -13.68 4.41 -8.41
N TRP A 33 -12.85 3.43 -8.07
CA TRP A 33 -13.34 2.16 -7.52
C TRP A 33 -13.98 2.37 -6.15
N CYS A 34 -13.35 3.15 -5.27
CA CYS A 34 -13.89 3.48 -3.95
C CYS A 34 -15.25 4.18 -4.04
N GLU A 35 -15.40 5.19 -4.91
CA GLU A 35 -16.68 5.88 -5.15
C GLU A 35 -17.80 4.92 -5.57
N VAL A 36 -17.49 3.88 -6.34
CA VAL A 36 -18.47 2.88 -6.74
C VAL A 36 -18.83 1.97 -5.57
N ILE A 37 -17.84 1.54 -4.79
CA ILE A 37 -18.05 0.70 -3.60
C ILE A 37 -18.89 1.45 -2.56
N GLU A 38 -18.58 2.73 -2.29
CA GLU A 38 -19.31 3.59 -1.35
C GLU A 38 -20.80 3.70 -1.67
N ARG A 39 -21.18 3.72 -2.95
CA ARG A 39 -22.61 3.71 -3.33
C ARG A 39 -23.34 2.46 -2.86
N TYR A 40 -22.67 1.31 -2.87
CA TYR A 40 -23.24 0.07 -2.33
C TYR A 40 -23.23 0.06 -0.81
N ILE A 41 -22.17 0.59 -0.19
CA ILE A 41 -22.11 0.76 1.28
C ILE A 41 -23.31 1.58 1.75
N LEU A 42 -23.53 2.76 1.16
CA LEU A 42 -24.67 3.63 1.48
C LEU A 42 -26.01 2.93 1.22
N TYR A 43 -26.14 2.20 0.11
CA TYR A 43 -27.34 1.43 -0.17
C TYR A 43 -27.63 0.38 0.91
N PHE A 44 -26.61 -0.37 1.35
CA PHE A 44 -26.77 -1.38 2.41
C PHE A 44 -27.01 -0.77 3.78
N ASP A 45 -26.47 0.42 4.03
CA ASP A 45 -26.74 1.18 5.25
C ASP A 45 -28.20 1.64 5.29
N ASP A 46 -28.70 2.19 4.17
CA ASP A 46 -30.09 2.66 4.02
C ASP A 46 -31.13 1.54 4.23
N ILE A 47 -30.82 0.30 3.83
CA ILE A 47 -31.71 -0.87 4.04
C ILE A 47 -31.45 -1.59 5.37
N GLY A 48 -30.52 -1.11 6.20
CA GLY A 48 -30.23 -1.66 7.53
C GLY A 48 -29.44 -2.97 7.55
N GLU A 49 -28.73 -3.29 6.46
CA GLU A 49 -27.97 -4.54 6.30
C GLU A 49 -26.45 -4.33 6.47
N TRP A 50 -25.97 -3.09 6.42
CA TRP A 50 -24.53 -2.79 6.45
C TRP A 50 -23.80 -3.29 7.71
N GLU A 51 -24.41 -3.12 8.89
CA GLU A 51 -23.83 -3.62 10.15
C GLU A 51 -23.63 -5.14 10.12
N TYR A 52 -24.61 -5.87 9.56
CA TYR A 52 -24.50 -7.31 9.40
C TYR A 52 -23.41 -7.69 8.39
N LEU A 53 -23.33 -7.01 7.26
CA LEU A 53 -22.29 -7.20 6.24
C LEU A 53 -20.86 -6.97 6.77
N CYS A 54 -20.72 -6.14 7.81
CA CYS A 54 -19.44 -5.88 8.47
C CYS A 54 -19.13 -6.81 9.66
N SER A 55 -20.07 -7.69 10.03
CA SER A 55 -19.92 -8.56 11.19
C SER A 55 -18.95 -9.72 10.94
N GLU A 56 -18.28 -10.17 12.00
CA GLU A 56 -17.46 -11.40 11.96
C GLU A 56 -18.29 -12.62 11.58
N GLU A 57 -19.56 -12.66 11.98
CA GLU A 57 -20.49 -13.74 11.63
C GLU A 57 -20.64 -13.86 10.11
N PHE A 58 -20.82 -12.73 9.44
CA PHE A 58 -20.95 -12.68 8.00
C PHE A 58 -19.63 -13.02 7.28
N ALA A 59 -18.51 -12.51 7.79
CA ALA A 59 -17.18 -12.84 7.26
C ALA A 59 -16.89 -14.36 7.32
N HIS A 60 -17.22 -15.01 8.44
CA HIS A 60 -17.10 -16.46 8.57
C HIS A 60 -17.98 -17.22 7.56
N LYS A 61 -19.22 -16.79 7.37
CA LYS A 61 -20.13 -17.39 6.39
C LYS A 61 -19.60 -17.23 4.96
N LEU A 62 -19.05 -16.07 4.59
CA LEU A 62 -18.51 -15.88 3.24
C LEU A 62 -17.25 -16.68 2.94
N LYS A 63 -16.41 -16.95 3.94
CA LYS A 63 -15.16 -17.70 3.77
C LYS A 63 -15.41 -19.10 3.20
N GLU A 64 -16.54 -19.71 3.55
CA GLU A 64 -16.96 -21.02 3.04
C GLU A 64 -17.27 -20.98 1.53
N TYR A 65 -17.71 -19.83 0.99
CA TYR A 65 -18.06 -19.66 -0.43
C TYR A 65 -16.89 -19.14 -1.28
N TYR A 66 -15.99 -18.31 -0.73
CA TYR A 66 -14.80 -17.80 -1.44
C TYR A 66 -13.74 -18.88 -1.72
N SER A 67 -13.79 -19.99 -0.98
CA SER A 67 -12.88 -21.11 -1.15
C SER A 67 -13.27 -22.04 -2.32
N ASP A 68 -14.42 -21.79 -2.95
CA ASP A 68 -14.95 -22.58 -4.06
C ASP A 68 -14.36 -22.13 -5.41
N PRO A 69 -13.69 -23.02 -6.18
CA PRO A 69 -13.22 -22.74 -7.54
C PRO A 69 -14.32 -22.27 -8.51
N GLN A 70 -15.61 -22.49 -8.18
CA GLN A 70 -16.79 -22.03 -8.93
C GLN A 70 -17.48 -20.84 -8.25
N TYR A 71 -16.70 -19.90 -7.69
CA TYR A 71 -17.17 -18.73 -6.96
C TYR A 71 -18.34 -17.97 -7.63
N ASP A 72 -18.32 -17.82 -8.95
CA ASP A 72 -19.37 -17.13 -9.72
C ASP A 72 -20.75 -17.80 -9.61
N ASP A 73 -20.80 -19.14 -9.51
CA ASP A 73 -22.02 -19.90 -9.30
C ASP A 73 -22.38 -19.96 -7.80
N ALA A 74 -21.38 -20.11 -6.93
CA ALA A 74 -21.55 -20.20 -5.48
C ALA A 74 -22.12 -18.92 -4.86
N ILE A 75 -21.75 -17.74 -5.38
CA ILE A 75 -22.28 -16.46 -4.88
C ILE A 75 -23.76 -16.25 -5.22
N MET A 76 -24.20 -16.79 -6.35
CA MET A 76 -25.59 -16.68 -6.82
C MET A 76 -26.55 -17.52 -5.96
N ASP A 77 -26.03 -18.58 -5.35
CA ASP A 77 -26.73 -19.51 -4.45
C ASP A 77 -26.50 -19.23 -2.96
N ASN A 78 -25.79 -18.16 -2.61
CA ASN A 78 -25.55 -17.74 -1.23
C ASN A 78 -26.91 -17.55 -0.49
N PRO A 79 -27.13 -18.18 0.69
CA PRO A 79 -28.36 -18.04 1.47
C PRO A 79 -28.71 -16.59 1.80
N TYR A 80 -27.71 -15.73 1.94
CA TYR A 80 -27.90 -14.29 2.18
C TYR A 80 -28.48 -13.57 0.96
N CYS A 81 -28.20 -14.02 -0.27
CA CYS A 81 -28.87 -13.51 -1.47
C CYS A 81 -30.39 -13.77 -1.42
N ARG A 82 -30.82 -14.88 -0.82
CA ARG A 82 -32.25 -15.21 -0.67
C ARG A 82 -32.88 -14.34 0.42
N HIS A 83 -32.23 -14.22 1.57
CA HIS A 83 -32.63 -13.29 2.64
C HIS A 83 -32.85 -11.86 2.10
N LEU A 84 -31.88 -11.32 1.37
CA LEU A 84 -32.00 -9.99 0.78
C LEU A 84 -33.14 -9.87 -0.25
N GLU A 85 -33.38 -10.93 -1.03
CA GLU A 85 -34.51 -10.93 -1.98
C GLU A 85 -35.86 -10.99 -1.27
N ASP A 86 -35.96 -11.76 -0.18
CA ASP A 86 -37.19 -11.95 0.58
C ASP A 86 -37.55 -10.71 1.42
N GLU A 87 -36.57 -10.07 2.07
CA GLU A 87 -36.77 -8.90 2.94
C GLU A 87 -36.77 -7.57 2.18
N HIS A 88 -35.91 -7.42 1.16
CA HIS A 88 -35.64 -6.13 0.49
C HIS A 88 -35.85 -6.16 -1.03
N GLY A 89 -36.23 -7.32 -1.59
CA GLY A 89 -36.54 -7.48 -2.99
C GLY A 89 -35.33 -7.77 -3.90
N LYS A 90 -35.64 -8.05 -5.17
CA LYS A 90 -34.66 -8.46 -6.20
C LYS A 90 -33.53 -7.47 -6.43
N GLU A 91 -33.75 -6.19 -6.14
CA GLU A 91 -32.74 -5.16 -6.28
C GLU A 91 -31.63 -5.31 -5.25
N ALA A 92 -31.96 -5.59 -3.99
CA ALA A 92 -31.00 -5.82 -2.92
C ALA A 92 -30.10 -7.02 -3.20
N ARG A 93 -30.70 -8.14 -3.65
CA ARG A 93 -29.93 -9.31 -4.12
C ARG A 93 -28.94 -8.95 -5.23
N ARG A 94 -29.39 -8.21 -6.25
CA ARG A 94 -28.53 -7.80 -7.38
C ARG A 94 -27.43 -6.84 -6.93
N ALA A 95 -27.74 -5.92 -6.03
CA ALA A 95 -26.77 -5.00 -5.45
C ALA A 95 -25.69 -5.78 -4.69
N PHE A 96 -26.09 -6.81 -3.94
CA PHE A 96 -25.17 -7.63 -3.14
C PHE A 96 -24.21 -8.43 -4.01
N ILE A 97 -24.72 -9.12 -5.02
CA ILE A 97 -23.87 -9.86 -5.98
C ILE A 97 -22.86 -8.92 -6.64
N LYS A 98 -23.29 -7.72 -7.09
CA LYS A 98 -22.40 -6.74 -7.69
C LYS A 98 -21.36 -6.23 -6.71
N TRP A 99 -21.76 -5.89 -5.48
CA TRP A 99 -20.86 -5.41 -4.44
C TRP A 99 -19.81 -6.46 -4.08
N SER A 100 -20.20 -7.72 -3.91
CA SER A 100 -19.26 -8.80 -3.59
C SER A 100 -18.28 -9.09 -4.73
N LEU A 101 -18.74 -9.09 -5.99
CA LEU A 101 -17.87 -9.19 -7.16
C LEU A 101 -16.91 -8.00 -7.25
N LEU A 102 -17.39 -6.79 -6.97
CA LEU A 102 -16.56 -5.59 -6.93
C LEU A 102 -15.50 -5.68 -5.83
N GLY A 103 -15.85 -6.11 -4.63
CA GLY A 103 -14.92 -6.32 -3.52
C GLY A 103 -13.83 -7.34 -3.88
N PHE A 104 -14.20 -8.46 -4.50
CA PHE A 104 -13.24 -9.46 -4.96
C PHE A 104 -12.29 -8.91 -6.03
N GLN A 105 -12.82 -8.20 -7.04
CA GLN A 105 -11.98 -7.60 -8.08
C GLN A 105 -11.12 -6.46 -7.54
N PHE A 106 -11.61 -5.72 -6.55
CA PHE A 106 -10.87 -4.68 -5.85
C PHE A 106 -9.66 -5.27 -5.13
N ASP A 107 -9.84 -6.30 -4.32
CA ASP A 107 -8.72 -7.00 -3.68
C ASP A 107 -7.78 -7.61 -4.73
N ARG A 108 -8.30 -8.22 -5.79
CA ARG A 108 -7.44 -8.79 -6.83
C ARG A 108 -6.58 -7.75 -7.54
N LYS A 109 -7.11 -6.54 -7.74
CA LYS A 109 -6.45 -5.45 -8.48
C LYS A 109 -5.50 -4.64 -7.60
N PHE A 110 -5.96 -4.27 -6.41
CA PHE A 110 -5.26 -3.37 -5.50
C PHE A 110 -4.56 -4.09 -4.33
N LYS A 111 -4.73 -5.42 -4.27
CA LYS A 111 -4.17 -6.35 -3.28
C LYS A 111 -4.42 -5.96 -1.84
N ARG A 112 -5.57 -5.32 -1.60
CA ARG A 112 -5.93 -4.65 -0.37
C ARG A 112 -7.43 -4.80 -0.12
N ILE A 113 -7.77 -5.03 1.14
CA ILE A 113 -9.14 -4.87 1.66
C ILE A 113 -9.53 -3.40 1.51
N PHE A 114 -10.76 -3.13 1.06
CA PHE A 114 -11.28 -1.78 0.88
C PHE A 114 -10.88 -0.84 2.03
N ARG A 115 -10.31 0.31 1.68
CA ARG A 115 -9.94 1.38 2.60
C ARG A 115 -10.29 2.71 1.95
N ASP A 116 -11.01 3.54 2.67
CA ASP A 116 -11.45 4.84 2.18
C ASP A 116 -10.21 5.72 1.84
N PRO A 117 -10.14 6.34 0.65
CA PRO A 117 -9.02 7.19 0.24
C PRO A 117 -8.78 8.40 1.15
N SER A 118 -9.78 8.85 1.91
CA SER A 118 -9.67 9.93 2.90
C SER A 118 -8.85 9.54 4.14
N ILE A 119 -8.71 8.24 4.42
CA ILE A 119 -7.94 7.75 5.55
C ILE A 119 -6.46 7.81 5.20
N GLY A 120 -5.76 8.88 5.57
CA GLY A 120 -4.33 9.01 5.34
C GLY A 120 -3.82 10.38 5.73
N MET A 121 -2.60 10.69 5.29
CA MET A 121 -1.93 11.93 5.62
C MET A 121 -2.54 13.13 4.86
N ASP A 122 -3.03 14.14 5.59
CA ASP A 122 -3.24 15.48 5.03
C ASP A 122 -1.87 16.13 4.80
N THR A 123 -1.49 16.32 3.53
CA THR A 123 -0.18 16.86 3.17
C THR A 123 0.01 18.30 3.62
N GLU A 124 -1.06 19.11 3.65
CA GLU A 124 -0.98 20.51 4.08
C GLU A 124 -0.70 20.58 5.58
N GLU A 125 -1.45 19.82 6.38
CA GLU A 125 -1.25 19.74 7.82
C GLU A 125 0.13 19.17 8.16
N TYR A 126 0.49 18.02 7.58
CA TYR A 126 1.76 17.35 7.86
C TYR A 126 2.96 18.18 7.44
N PHE A 127 2.91 18.82 6.27
CA PHE A 127 4.02 19.65 5.80
C PHE A 127 4.18 20.91 6.64
N SER A 128 3.07 21.58 6.98
CA SER A 128 3.11 22.77 7.85
C SER A 128 3.65 22.44 9.24
N LYS A 129 3.16 21.37 9.87
CA LYS A 129 3.63 20.90 11.18
C LYS A 129 5.11 20.50 11.14
N THR A 130 5.54 19.84 10.07
CA THR A 130 6.95 19.49 9.86
C THR A 130 7.84 20.74 9.83
N LEU A 131 7.46 21.76 9.07
CA LEU A 131 8.21 23.02 8.98
C LEU A 131 8.20 23.77 10.32
N GLU A 132 7.07 23.78 11.03
CA GLU A 132 6.96 24.41 12.36
C GLU A 132 7.86 23.72 13.40
N ASN A 133 7.82 22.39 13.49
CA ASN A 133 8.61 21.62 14.45
C ASN A 133 10.11 21.81 14.22
N LEU A 134 10.53 21.80 12.95
CA LEU A 134 11.92 22.03 12.57
C LEU A 134 12.38 23.47 12.83
N SER A 135 11.55 24.48 12.50
CA SER A 135 11.91 25.89 12.65
C SER A 135 11.99 26.34 14.12
N LYS A 136 11.09 25.84 14.98
CA LYS A 136 11.03 26.21 16.40
C LYS A 136 11.95 25.37 17.30
N SER A 137 12.70 24.42 16.73
CA SER A 137 13.48 23.42 17.51
C SER A 137 12.63 22.75 18.60
N LEU A 138 11.33 22.58 18.35
CA LEU A 138 10.41 21.98 19.29
C LEU A 138 10.74 20.48 19.38
N THR A 139 10.92 19.98 20.60
CA THR A 139 11.03 18.54 20.90
C THR A 139 9.64 17.88 20.95
N GLU A 140 8.70 18.36 20.16
CA GLU A 140 7.45 17.63 19.95
C GLU A 140 7.75 16.35 19.16
N GLU A 141 6.88 15.35 19.30
CA GLU A 141 7.08 14.07 18.62
C GLU A 141 7.29 14.30 17.12
N PRO A 142 8.38 13.78 16.55
CA PRO A 142 8.65 13.92 15.13
C PRO A 142 7.50 13.34 14.33
N VAL A 143 7.17 13.99 13.21
CA VAL A 143 6.15 13.47 12.28
C VAL A 143 6.55 12.07 11.85
N SER A 144 5.70 11.10 12.18
CA SER A 144 5.95 9.70 11.85
C SER A 144 5.50 9.39 10.42
N PHE A 145 6.31 8.62 9.71
CA PHE A 145 6.06 8.15 8.34
C PHE A 145 6.01 6.62 8.33
N GLU A 146 5.22 6.04 9.23
CA GLU A 146 5.15 4.59 9.45
C GLU A 146 3.70 4.14 9.60
N VAL A 147 3.36 2.97 9.08
CA VAL A 147 2.08 2.32 9.36
C VAL A 147 2.19 1.45 10.59
N GLU A 148 1.15 1.49 11.42
CA GLU A 148 1.03 0.54 12.53
C GLU A 148 0.37 -0.78 12.10
N SER A 149 -0.46 -0.73 11.06
CA SER A 149 -1.30 -1.83 10.61
C SER A 149 -0.54 -2.89 9.79
N LEU A 150 -0.67 -4.16 10.21
CA LEU A 150 -0.20 -5.31 9.44
C LEU A 150 -0.89 -5.44 8.07
N ALA A 151 -2.14 -4.97 7.96
CA ALA A 151 -2.88 -4.99 6.69
C ALA A 151 -2.23 -4.08 5.64
N ASP A 152 -1.63 -2.96 6.06
CA ASP A 152 -0.94 -2.05 5.16
C ASP A 152 0.36 -2.62 4.62
N MET A 153 1.17 -3.19 5.51
CA MET A 153 2.41 -3.88 5.14
C MET A 153 2.12 -5.06 4.20
N THR A 154 1.04 -5.76 4.46
CA THR A 154 0.57 -6.86 3.62
C THR A 154 0.19 -6.42 2.22
N ALA A 155 -0.66 -5.40 2.12
CA ALA A 155 -1.15 -4.95 0.83
C ALA A 155 0.02 -4.54 -0.07
N MET A 156 1.00 -3.85 0.51
CA MET A 156 2.25 -3.52 -0.16
C MET A 156 2.99 -4.79 -0.62
N LEU A 157 3.24 -5.76 0.27
CA LEU A 157 3.93 -7.01 -0.11
C LEU A 157 3.19 -7.80 -1.22
N LYS A 158 1.85 -7.85 -1.19
CA LYS A 158 1.04 -8.53 -2.22
C LYS A 158 1.09 -7.81 -3.57
N MET A 159 1.06 -6.47 -3.61
CA MET A 159 1.24 -5.68 -4.84
C MET A 159 2.61 -5.96 -5.47
N HIS A 160 3.63 -6.14 -4.62
CA HIS A 160 5.01 -6.34 -5.02
C HIS A 160 5.42 -7.82 -5.06
N HIS A 161 4.50 -8.75 -5.33
CA HIS A 161 4.79 -10.19 -5.38
C HIS A 161 5.98 -10.58 -6.29
N ASP A 162 6.24 -9.85 -7.37
CA ASP A 162 7.41 -10.05 -8.24
C ASP A 162 8.75 -9.73 -7.55
N TRP A 163 8.73 -8.91 -6.49
CA TRP A 163 9.90 -8.61 -5.68
C TRP A 163 10.38 -9.81 -4.87
N ILE A 164 9.50 -10.78 -4.65
CA ILE A 164 9.77 -12.03 -3.93
C ILE A 164 10.56 -12.99 -4.83
N VAL A 165 10.52 -12.83 -6.16
CA VAL A 165 11.00 -13.83 -7.14
C VAL A 165 12.32 -13.44 -7.84
N GLN A 166 12.92 -12.29 -7.54
CA GLN A 166 14.13 -11.87 -8.25
C GLN A 166 15.43 -12.18 -7.46
N ILE A 167 15.89 -13.42 -7.56
CA ILE A 167 17.31 -13.76 -7.32
C ILE A 167 17.90 -14.24 -8.65
N ASP A 168 18.71 -13.41 -9.28
CA ASP A 168 19.76 -13.96 -10.13
C ASP A 168 21.07 -13.20 -9.98
N GLY A 169 22.13 -13.99 -10.02
CA GLY A 169 23.46 -13.54 -10.35
C GLY A 169 24.22 -14.61 -11.12
N ASN A 170 24.04 -15.91 -10.84
CA ASN A 170 24.81 -16.99 -11.49
C ASN A 170 24.15 -18.39 -11.43
N ALA A 171 22.82 -18.44 -11.50
CA ALA A 171 22.10 -19.58 -12.06
C ALA A 171 21.80 -20.83 -11.15
N PRO A 172 20.84 -21.69 -11.56
CA PRO A 172 19.44 -21.64 -11.08
C PRO A 172 18.74 -22.98 -11.30
N SER A 173 18.58 -23.84 -10.32
CA SER A 173 17.83 -25.03 -10.63
C SER A 173 17.12 -25.32 -9.36
N HIS A 174 15.92 -24.87 -9.05
CA HIS A 174 14.83 -24.34 -9.83
C HIS A 174 13.72 -23.82 -8.82
N VAL A 175 12.68 -23.08 -9.26
CA VAL A 175 11.66 -22.39 -8.41
C VAL A 175 10.21 -22.68 -8.85
N LEU A 176 9.31 -22.92 -7.89
CA LEU A 176 7.87 -23.11 -8.13
C LEU A 176 7.10 -21.78 -8.03
N VAL A 177 6.30 -21.48 -9.06
CA VAL A 177 5.39 -20.32 -9.14
C VAL A 177 3.96 -20.81 -8.91
N PHE A 178 3.18 -20.12 -8.07
CA PHE A 178 1.76 -20.44 -7.91
C PHE A 178 0.90 -19.60 -8.87
N GLY A 179 0.12 -20.30 -9.70
CA GLY A 179 -0.82 -19.75 -10.69
C GLY A 179 -1.27 -20.76 -11.75
N GLU A 180 -0.45 -21.78 -12.02
CA GLU A 180 -0.77 -22.88 -12.92
C GLU A 180 -0.40 -24.22 -12.29
N ALA A 181 -1.28 -25.21 -12.39
CA ALA A 181 -1.21 -26.46 -11.64
C ALA A 181 -0.01 -27.39 -11.95
N ASP A 182 0.94 -27.03 -12.84
CA ASP A 182 1.99 -27.97 -13.28
C ASP A 182 3.40 -27.38 -13.53
N ALA A 183 3.71 -26.15 -13.13
CA ALA A 183 5.03 -25.55 -13.39
C ALA A 183 6.09 -25.88 -12.32
N THR A 184 6.53 -27.14 -12.21
CA THR A 184 7.73 -27.48 -11.42
C THR A 184 9.00 -27.17 -12.17
N VAL A 185 9.92 -26.51 -11.48
CA VAL A 185 11.27 -26.26 -11.95
C VAL A 185 12.07 -27.20 -10.95
N PRO A 186 12.87 -28.23 -11.35
CA PRO A 186 13.62 -29.17 -10.45
C PRO A 186 14.98 -28.78 -9.77
N ILE A 187 15.10 -28.80 -8.42
CA ILE A 187 16.38 -28.48 -7.74
C ILE A 187 17.46 -29.57 -7.81
N ASN A 188 18.67 -29.23 -8.27
CA ASN A 188 19.81 -30.15 -8.38
C ASN A 188 20.30 -30.61 -6.98
N PRO A 189 20.44 -31.93 -6.73
CA PRO A 189 20.72 -32.49 -5.40
C PRO A 189 22.12 -32.19 -4.82
N ASN A 190 22.99 -31.46 -5.51
CA ASN A 190 24.34 -31.11 -5.02
C ASN A 190 24.41 -29.78 -4.24
N VAL A 191 23.28 -29.17 -3.88
CA VAL A 191 23.26 -27.88 -3.17
C VAL A 191 23.30 -28.11 -1.64
N SER A 192 24.32 -27.53 -1.00
CA SER A 192 24.58 -27.58 0.45
C SER A 192 23.33 -27.41 1.32
N LEU A 193 23.23 -28.22 2.38
CA LEU A 193 22.14 -28.25 3.38
C LEU A 193 21.84 -26.86 4.00
N ASP A 194 22.81 -25.95 4.06
CA ASP A 194 22.62 -24.58 4.57
C ASP A 194 21.70 -23.71 3.69
N ARG A 195 21.52 -24.05 2.41
CA ARG A 195 20.60 -23.33 1.50
C ARG A 195 19.16 -23.85 1.60
N LEU A 196 18.94 -25.11 1.96
CA LEU A 196 17.59 -25.67 2.19
C LEU A 196 16.92 -25.06 3.41
N ALA A 197 17.69 -24.75 4.46
CA ALA A 197 17.19 -24.02 5.63
C ALA A 197 16.71 -22.61 5.27
N LYS A 198 17.37 -21.92 4.35
CA LYS A 198 16.97 -20.58 3.88
C LYS A 198 15.73 -20.61 2.98
N ILE A 199 15.66 -21.54 2.03
CA ILE A 199 14.47 -21.75 1.19
C ILE A 199 13.27 -22.19 2.05
N GLY A 200 13.51 -23.05 3.04
CA GLY A 200 12.50 -23.43 4.03
C GLY A 200 12.01 -22.22 4.84
N HIS A 201 12.91 -21.31 5.20
CA HIS A 201 12.57 -20.07 5.90
C HIS A 201 11.79 -19.10 5.00
N GLU A 202 12.16 -18.95 3.74
CA GLU A 202 11.46 -18.13 2.73
C GLU A 202 10.04 -18.65 2.48
N VAL A 203 9.88 -19.97 2.27
CA VAL A 203 8.57 -20.61 2.15
C VAL A 203 7.78 -20.52 3.45
N GLN A 204 8.43 -20.63 4.62
CA GLN A 204 7.78 -20.48 5.92
C GLN A 204 7.32 -19.05 6.18
N VAL A 205 8.09 -18.03 5.78
CA VAL A 205 7.69 -16.61 5.84
C VAL A 205 6.54 -16.35 4.88
N LEU A 206 6.58 -16.88 3.66
CA LEU A 206 5.48 -16.77 2.70
C LEU A 206 4.22 -17.49 3.17
N ASN A 207 4.37 -18.65 3.81
CA ASN A 207 3.26 -19.43 4.36
C ASN A 207 2.72 -18.82 5.67
N MET A 208 3.57 -18.17 6.47
CA MET A 208 3.17 -17.41 7.66
C MET A 208 2.48 -16.11 7.29
N LEU A 209 2.98 -15.40 6.27
CA LEU A 209 2.27 -14.27 5.66
C LEU A 209 0.95 -14.78 5.07
N HIS A 210 0.93 -15.85 4.28
CA HIS A 210 -0.33 -16.40 3.78
C HIS A 210 -1.32 -16.77 4.91
N LYS A 211 -0.87 -17.41 5.98
CA LYS A 211 -1.72 -17.78 7.14
C LYS A 211 -2.18 -16.58 7.95
N ALA A 212 -1.29 -15.65 8.27
CA ALA A 212 -1.64 -14.40 8.94
C ALA A 212 -2.60 -13.52 8.11
N LEU A 213 -2.63 -13.71 6.79
CA LEU A 213 -3.35 -12.84 5.85
C LEU A 213 -4.60 -13.44 5.23
N PHE A 214 -4.79 -14.75 5.32
CA PHE A 214 -5.97 -15.44 4.79
C PHE A 214 -6.68 -16.31 5.83
N GLU A 215 -6.03 -16.70 6.93
CA GLU A 215 -6.62 -17.67 7.86
C GLU A 215 -7.28 -17.06 9.10
N GLU A 216 -6.83 -15.92 9.65
CA GLU A 216 -7.39 -15.40 10.90
C GLU A 216 -7.64 -13.88 10.90
N HIS A 217 -8.90 -13.49 11.08
CA HIS A 217 -9.33 -12.12 11.43
C HIS A 217 -8.93 -11.79 12.89
N GLY A 218 -7.64 -11.88 13.22
CA GLY A 218 -7.15 -11.61 14.57
C GLY A 218 -6.01 -10.62 14.55
N GLU A 219 -5.92 -9.81 15.62
CA GLU A 219 -4.71 -9.06 15.98
C GLU A 219 -3.57 -10.03 16.30
N GLN A 220 -2.99 -10.68 15.30
CA GLN A 220 -1.79 -11.48 15.50
C GLN A 220 -0.61 -10.53 15.67
N VAL A 221 -0.03 -10.51 16.87
CA VAL A 221 1.27 -9.87 17.10
C VAL A 221 2.34 -10.77 16.47
N LEU A 222 2.86 -10.36 15.32
CA LEU A 222 4.01 -11.01 14.70
C LEU A 222 5.27 -10.72 15.53
N ASP A 223 6.15 -11.70 15.65
CA ASP A 223 7.48 -11.49 16.22
C ASP A 223 8.33 -10.63 15.28
N GLU A 224 9.22 -9.79 15.81
CA GLU A 224 10.05 -8.86 15.01
C GLU A 224 10.89 -9.57 13.92
N ALA A 225 11.20 -10.85 14.15
CA ALA A 225 11.92 -11.69 13.20
C ALA A 225 11.18 -11.87 11.87
N THR A 226 9.84 -11.97 11.90
CA THR A 226 9.04 -12.24 10.69
C THR A 226 8.97 -11.03 9.74
N PRO A 227 8.59 -9.81 10.19
CA PRO A 227 8.65 -8.62 9.36
C PRO A 227 10.06 -8.27 8.90
N ASN A 228 11.08 -8.51 9.73
CA ASN A 228 12.47 -8.31 9.33
C ASN A 228 12.86 -9.28 8.19
N ALA A 229 12.51 -10.56 8.28
CA ALA A 229 12.72 -11.51 7.19
C ALA A 229 11.97 -11.10 5.91
N ALA A 230 10.72 -10.64 6.02
CA ALA A 230 9.96 -10.13 4.88
C ALA A 230 10.63 -8.92 4.21
N TYR A 231 11.15 -7.98 5.00
CA TYR A 231 11.94 -6.86 4.51
C TYR A 231 13.24 -7.33 3.83
N GLN A 232 14.01 -8.22 4.45
CA GLN A 232 15.27 -8.72 3.88
C GLN A 232 15.07 -9.45 2.55
N LEU A 233 13.97 -10.19 2.41
CA LEU A 233 13.70 -10.99 1.22
C LEU A 233 13.05 -10.19 0.09
N SER A 234 12.22 -9.19 0.41
CA SER A 234 11.40 -8.50 -0.60
C SER A 234 11.92 -7.10 -0.95
N ILE A 235 12.62 -6.44 -0.02
CA ILE A 235 12.95 -5.01 -0.09
C ILE A 235 14.45 -4.74 0.07
N ALA A 236 15.21 -5.55 0.82
CA ALA A 236 16.62 -5.27 1.06
C ALA A 236 17.43 -5.19 -0.24
N GLY A 237 18.18 -4.09 -0.39
CA GLY A 237 18.92 -3.76 -1.61
C GLY A 237 18.17 -2.81 -2.56
N LYS A 238 16.83 -2.72 -2.47
CA LYS A 238 16.01 -1.70 -3.15
C LYS A 238 15.95 -0.45 -2.28
N HIS A 239 17.09 0.22 -2.17
CA HIS A 239 17.23 1.38 -1.30
C HIS A 239 16.29 2.53 -1.73
N ILE A 240 15.25 2.79 -0.95
CA ILE A 240 14.54 4.08 -0.97
C ILE A 240 15.48 5.10 -0.28
N ASN A 241 16.40 5.67 -1.05
CA ASN A 241 17.47 6.54 -0.55
C ASN A 241 17.06 8.01 -0.37
N ASN A 242 15.76 8.31 -0.28
CA ASN A 242 15.27 9.69 -0.15
C ASN A 242 14.63 9.94 1.20
N SER A 243 14.93 11.09 1.81
CA SER A 243 14.36 11.46 3.10
C SER A 243 12.85 11.66 2.98
N ASP A 244 12.08 11.16 3.94
CA ASP A 244 10.62 11.32 4.03
C ASP A 244 10.17 12.78 3.85
N LEU A 245 10.97 13.74 4.32
CA LEU A 245 10.75 15.18 4.17
C LEU A 245 10.68 15.66 2.71
N VAL A 246 11.48 15.05 1.83
CA VAL A 246 11.46 15.37 0.38
C VAL A 246 10.23 14.73 -0.25
N ARG A 247 9.91 13.46 0.11
CA ARG A 247 8.69 12.79 -0.35
C ARG A 247 7.44 13.59 0.05
N LEU A 248 7.37 14.06 1.30
CA LEU A 248 6.29 14.89 1.82
C LEU A 248 6.15 16.20 1.03
N ALA A 249 7.23 16.96 0.87
CA ALA A 249 7.20 18.23 0.16
C ALA A 249 6.80 18.06 -1.32
N VAL A 250 7.29 17.01 -1.99
CA VAL A 250 6.94 16.73 -3.39
C VAL A 250 5.51 16.20 -3.51
N LEU A 251 5.05 15.40 -2.55
CA LEU A 251 3.66 14.92 -2.53
C LEU A 251 2.69 16.07 -2.28
N TRP A 252 3.05 17.02 -1.41
CA TRP A 252 2.32 18.27 -1.24
C TRP A 252 2.24 19.07 -2.54
N MET A 253 3.36 19.21 -3.27
CA MET A 253 3.35 19.85 -4.59
C MET A 253 2.42 19.11 -5.58
N TRP A 254 2.43 17.79 -5.55
CA TRP A 254 1.56 16.96 -6.39
C TRP A 254 0.09 17.20 -6.06
N ASP A 255 -0.29 17.24 -4.77
CA ASP A 255 -1.66 17.50 -4.35
C ASP A 255 -2.13 18.89 -4.83
N ARG A 256 -1.29 19.93 -4.69
CA ARG A 256 -1.58 21.29 -5.20
C ARG A 256 -1.73 21.33 -6.73
N ALA A 257 -0.83 20.66 -7.45
CA ALA A 257 -0.89 20.61 -8.91
C ALA A 257 -2.14 19.86 -9.39
N PHE A 258 -2.48 18.75 -8.73
CA PHE A 258 -3.66 17.95 -9.04
C PHE A 258 -4.96 18.70 -8.75
N GLU A 259 -5.03 19.44 -7.63
CA GLU A 259 -6.19 20.29 -7.31
C GLU A 259 -6.39 21.42 -8.33
N ALA A 260 -5.31 22.03 -8.81
CA ALA A 260 -5.37 23.12 -9.78
C ALA A 260 -5.73 22.63 -11.18
N ASN A 261 -5.11 21.53 -11.63
CA ASN A 261 -5.36 20.96 -12.95
C ASN A 261 -5.11 19.43 -12.96
N PRO A 262 -6.14 18.61 -12.72
CA PRO A 262 -6.01 17.15 -12.67
C PRO A 262 -5.53 16.53 -13.99
N ASP A 263 -5.80 17.19 -15.12
CA ASP A 263 -5.54 16.66 -16.46
C ASP A 263 -4.15 17.07 -17.00
N ASP A 264 -3.49 18.05 -16.39
CA ASP A 264 -2.16 18.54 -16.78
C ASP A 264 -1.30 18.94 -15.56
N LEU A 265 -0.68 17.93 -14.97
CA LEU A 265 0.21 18.08 -13.81
C LEU A 265 1.53 18.79 -14.15
N ASP A 266 1.97 18.74 -15.40
CA ASP A 266 3.20 19.42 -15.83
C ASP A 266 2.99 20.94 -15.86
N ALA A 267 1.81 21.40 -16.27
CA ALA A 267 1.43 22.81 -16.14
C ALA A 267 1.33 23.24 -14.66
N GLY A 268 0.78 22.37 -13.80
CA GLY A 268 0.65 22.63 -12.36
C GLY A 268 1.97 22.62 -11.57
N PHE A 269 3.03 21.99 -12.11
CA PHE A 269 4.32 21.87 -11.41
C PHE A 269 4.93 23.24 -11.08
N MET A 270 4.92 24.19 -12.02
CA MET A 270 5.59 25.48 -11.83
C MET A 270 4.97 26.27 -10.68
N ASP A 271 3.64 26.36 -10.65
CA ASP A 271 2.91 27.05 -9.60
C ASP A 271 3.10 26.35 -8.25
N ALA A 272 3.02 25.01 -8.20
CA ALA A 272 3.26 24.25 -6.99
C ALA A 272 4.71 24.39 -6.47
N TYR A 273 5.68 24.49 -7.38
CA TYR A 273 7.09 24.70 -7.05
C TYR A 273 7.34 26.08 -6.46
N GLU A 274 6.70 27.13 -6.98
CA GLU A 274 6.79 28.48 -6.42
C GLU A 274 6.16 28.53 -5.03
N GLN A 275 4.99 27.91 -4.86
CA GLN A 275 4.31 27.87 -3.55
C GLN A 275 5.10 27.09 -2.49
N VAL A 276 5.65 25.92 -2.83
CA VAL A 276 6.45 25.14 -1.85
C VAL A 276 7.72 25.89 -1.47
N THR A 277 8.33 26.60 -2.42
CA THR A 277 9.53 27.42 -2.21
C THR A 277 9.23 28.56 -1.25
N ALA A 278 8.16 29.32 -1.49
CA ALA A 278 7.72 30.38 -0.60
C ALA A 278 7.42 29.85 0.81
N LYS A 279 6.70 28.72 0.91
CA LYS A 279 6.36 28.10 2.21
C LYS A 279 7.61 27.67 3.00
N ILE A 280 8.63 27.13 2.33
CA ILE A 280 9.92 26.78 2.93
C ILE A 280 10.67 28.05 3.39
N GLU A 281 10.67 29.11 2.59
CA GLU A 281 11.36 30.37 2.90
C GLU A 281 10.69 31.11 4.06
N GLU A 282 9.36 31.19 4.08
CA GLU A 282 8.56 31.77 5.17
C GLU A 282 8.81 31.05 6.50
N ALA A 283 9.00 29.73 6.46
CA ALA A 283 9.37 28.93 7.63
C ALA A 283 10.84 29.10 8.05
N GLY A 284 11.65 29.87 7.32
CA GLY A 284 13.08 30.04 7.59
C GLY A 284 13.94 28.81 7.27
N MET A 285 13.39 27.84 6.52
CA MET A 285 14.00 26.52 6.31
C MET A 285 14.88 26.43 5.05
N GLY A 286 15.04 27.52 4.30
CA GLY A 286 15.77 27.54 3.03
C GLY A 286 17.25 27.11 3.09
N GLY A 287 17.88 27.20 4.27
CA GLY A 287 19.26 26.75 4.49
C GLY A 287 19.41 25.27 4.86
N GLU A 288 18.32 24.59 5.24
CA GLU A 288 18.35 23.26 5.83
C GLU A 288 18.46 22.15 4.77
N LYS A 289 19.09 21.02 5.13
CA LYS A 289 19.65 20.08 4.14
C LYS A 289 18.70 19.08 3.44
N PRO A 290 17.37 19.07 3.63
CA PRO A 290 16.50 18.63 2.54
C PRO A 290 15.97 19.81 1.69
N PHE A 291 15.72 20.98 2.30
CA PHE A 291 14.96 22.07 1.68
C PHE A 291 15.79 23.05 0.84
N SER A 292 17.08 23.21 1.15
CA SER A 292 18.02 23.99 0.32
C SER A 292 18.10 23.49 -1.13
N GLN A 293 17.74 22.24 -1.40
CA GLN A 293 17.65 21.70 -2.76
C GLN A 293 16.46 22.26 -3.54
N PHE A 294 15.37 22.60 -2.86
CA PHE A 294 14.20 23.23 -3.48
C PHE A 294 14.57 24.60 -4.02
N LEU A 295 15.39 25.37 -3.30
CA LEU A 295 15.84 26.69 -3.75
C LEU A 295 16.94 26.65 -4.83
N SER A 296 17.78 25.61 -4.83
CA SER A 296 19.00 25.59 -5.66
C SER A 296 18.98 24.60 -6.83
N ARG A 297 18.04 23.64 -6.88
CA ARG A 297 18.07 22.53 -7.84
C ARG A 297 16.69 22.21 -8.46
N ARG A 298 16.03 23.21 -9.05
CA ARG A 298 14.69 23.04 -9.69
C ARG A 298 14.55 21.80 -10.56
N LYS A 299 15.51 21.53 -11.48
CA LYS A 299 15.47 20.35 -12.37
C LYS A 299 15.41 19.02 -11.60
N ARG A 300 16.06 18.96 -10.43
CA ARG A 300 16.03 17.76 -9.58
C ARG A 300 14.66 17.59 -8.92
N ILE A 301 14.06 18.69 -8.44
CA ILE A 301 12.72 18.68 -7.87
C ILE A 301 11.68 18.29 -8.91
N GLN A 302 11.84 18.75 -10.15
CA GLN A 302 11.00 18.30 -11.27
C GLN A 302 11.12 16.78 -11.48
N GLY A 303 12.33 16.21 -11.44
CA GLY A 303 12.53 14.77 -11.50
C GLY A 303 11.83 14.02 -10.35
N TYR A 304 11.92 14.55 -9.13
CA TYR A 304 11.21 13.99 -7.98
C TYR A 304 9.69 14.06 -8.14
N PHE A 305 9.17 15.17 -8.67
CA PHE A 305 7.75 15.35 -8.96
C PHE A 305 7.25 14.33 -9.98
N SER A 306 7.96 14.15 -11.10
CA SER A 306 7.63 13.14 -12.11
C SER A 306 7.73 11.71 -11.53
N ALA A 307 8.72 11.44 -10.68
CA ALA A 307 8.83 10.16 -9.99
C ALA A 307 7.64 9.92 -9.04
N THR A 308 7.21 10.93 -8.28
CA THR A 308 6.03 10.85 -7.40
C THR A 308 4.75 10.62 -8.20
N ASP A 309 4.54 11.35 -9.30
CA ASP A 309 3.38 11.15 -10.19
C ASP A 309 3.35 9.72 -10.73
N ARG A 310 4.50 9.20 -11.17
CA ARG A 310 4.62 7.80 -11.59
C ARG A 310 4.34 6.82 -10.46
N CYS A 311 4.85 7.07 -9.25
CA CYS A 311 4.55 6.24 -8.08
C CYS A 311 3.04 6.16 -7.80
N ILE A 312 2.32 7.28 -7.97
CA ILE A 312 0.86 7.35 -7.80
C ILE A 312 0.15 6.58 -8.92
N LYS A 313 0.51 6.81 -10.19
CA LYS A 313 -0.10 6.15 -11.34
C LYS A 313 0.12 4.64 -11.34
N ASP A 314 1.33 4.21 -11.04
CA ASP A 314 1.73 2.80 -11.02
C ASP A 314 1.43 2.11 -9.67
N MET A 315 0.97 2.87 -8.66
CA MET A 315 0.70 2.40 -7.29
C MET A 315 1.90 1.67 -6.68
N TYR A 316 3.07 2.32 -6.76
CA TYR A 316 4.36 1.70 -6.49
C TYR A 316 5.31 2.69 -5.83
N VAL A 317 6.17 2.24 -4.92
CA VAL A 317 7.18 3.11 -4.29
C VAL A 317 8.52 2.98 -5.03
N PHE A 318 8.83 3.91 -5.93
CA PHE A 318 10.16 4.02 -6.55
C PHE A 318 11.12 4.86 -5.71
N ASN A 319 12.42 4.69 -5.92
CA ASN A 319 13.42 5.62 -5.41
C ASN A 319 13.35 6.92 -6.24
N LEU A 320 13.10 8.07 -5.60
CA LEU A 320 13.00 9.36 -6.34
C LEU A 320 14.31 9.78 -7.06
N ASN A 321 15.45 9.11 -6.84
CA ASN A 321 16.70 9.41 -7.57
C ASN A 321 16.94 8.53 -8.81
N ASP A 322 16.01 7.63 -9.16
CA ASP A 322 16.19 6.72 -10.29
C ASP A 322 16.02 7.40 -11.66
#